data_AF-A0A139P2T9-F1
#
_entry.id   AF-A0A139P2T9-F1
#
_cell.length_a   1.000
_cell.length_b   1.000
_cell.length_c   1.000
_cell.angle_alpha   90.00
_cell.angle_beta   90.00
_cell.angle_gamma   90.00
#
_symmetry.space_group_name_H-M   'P 1'
#
loop_
_entity.id
_entity.type
_entity.pdbx_description
1 polymer ?
#
loop_
_entity_poly.entity_id
_entity_poly.type
_entity_poly.pdbx_seq_one_letter_code
_entity_poly.pdbx_strand_id
1 'polypeptide(L)'
;MYGHTREAIQVVQSKGKDALPFLHALGELTQQAKDTILRKDAEGLGQILSQAHLHLKEIGVSSPEADSLVEMALSQGALGAKMSGGGLGGCIIALVANLDQAQELAKRLEEKGAVQTWIESL
;
A
#
# COMPACT_ATOMS: atom_id res chain seq x y z
N MET A 1 6.77 8.90 11.32
CA MET A 1 7.24 7.65 11.94
C MET A 1 8.18 6.97 10.95
N TYR A 2 9.40 6.60 11.37
CA TYR A 2 10.39 5.98 10.48
C TYR A 2 10.11 4.48 10.33
N GLY A 3 10.42 3.91 9.17
CA GLY A 3 10.27 2.47 8.92
C GLY A 3 11.40 1.65 9.56
N HIS A 4 11.05 0.48 10.09
CA HIS A 4 11.98 -0.47 10.70
C HIS A 4 12.33 -1.58 9.69
N THR A 5 12.99 -1.18 8.60
CA THR A 5 13.21 -2.05 7.43
C THR A 5 14.02 -3.30 7.77
N ARG A 6 15.00 -3.23 8.66
CA ARG A 6 15.82 -4.39 9.05
C ARG A 6 14.97 -5.43 9.77
N GLU A 7 14.12 -4.96 10.68
CA GLU A 7 13.19 -5.77 11.47
C GLU A 7 12.14 -6.41 10.55
N ALA A 8 11.60 -5.66 9.58
CA ALA A 8 10.66 -6.18 8.60
C ALA A 8 11.29 -7.31 7.74
N ILE A 9 12.55 -7.15 7.32
CA ILE A 9 13.29 -8.21 6.63
C ILE A 9 13.44 -9.45 7.53
N GLN A 10 13.77 -9.25 8.81
CA GLN A 10 13.89 -10.35 9.77
C GLN A 10 12.56 -11.08 9.97
N VAL A 11 11.42 -10.38 9.99
CA VAL A 11 10.09 -10.99 10.07
C VAL A 11 9.88 -11.96 8.90
N VAL A 12 10.09 -11.50 7.67
CA VAL A 12 9.93 -12.34 6.47
C VAL A 12 10.93 -13.51 6.47
N GLN A 13 12.20 -13.24 6.80
CA GLN A 13 13.23 -14.28 6.86
C GLN A 13 12.90 -15.36 7.89
N SER A 14 12.39 -14.96 9.07
CA SER A 14 12.04 -15.89 10.16
C SER A 14 10.91 -16.86 9.80
N LYS A 15 10.04 -16.48 8.86
CA LYS A 15 8.97 -17.33 8.34
C LYS A 15 9.48 -18.44 7.41
N GLY A 16 10.70 -18.33 6.88
CA GLY A 16 11.29 -19.36 6.01
C GLY A 16 10.37 -19.75 4.85
N LYS A 17 10.02 -21.05 4.75
CA LYS A 17 9.14 -21.55 3.70
C LYS A 17 7.69 -21.07 3.83
N ASP A 18 7.26 -20.68 5.02
CA ASP A 18 5.89 -20.19 5.25
C ASP A 18 5.67 -18.80 4.63
N ALA A 19 6.75 -18.12 4.22
CA ALA A 19 6.68 -16.90 3.43
C ALA A 19 6.34 -17.16 1.94
N LEU A 20 6.57 -18.37 1.43
CA LEU A 20 6.46 -18.66 -0.01
C LEU A 20 5.08 -18.37 -0.61
N PRO A 21 3.95 -18.70 0.04
CA PRO A 21 2.63 -18.37 -0.50
C PRO A 21 2.43 -16.86 -0.69
N PHE A 22 2.88 -16.05 0.27
CA PHE A 22 2.81 -14.58 0.18
C PHE A 22 3.70 -14.04 -0.93
N LEU A 23 4.92 -14.57 -1.07
CA LEU A 23 5.83 -14.16 -2.15
C LEU A 23 5.28 -14.52 -3.53
N HIS A 24 4.66 -15.69 -3.66
CA HIS A 24 4.00 -16.10 -4.90
C HIS A 24 2.84 -15.16 -5.24
N ALA A 25 1.93 -14.92 -4.28
CA ALA A 25 0.78 -14.05 -4.48
C ALA A 25 1.19 -12.62 -4.83
N LEU A 26 2.18 -12.05 -4.14
CA LEU A 26 2.73 -10.72 -4.47
C LEU A 26 3.39 -10.69 -5.86
N GLY A 27 4.03 -11.79 -6.27
CA GLY A 27 4.56 -11.94 -7.62
C GLY A 27 3.47 -11.95 -8.69
N GLU A 28 2.37 -12.68 -8.48
CA GLU A 28 1.22 -12.71 -9.39
C GLU A 28 0.54 -11.33 -9.49
N LEU A 29 0.31 -10.67 -8.35
CA LEU A 29 -0.24 -9.31 -8.31
C LEU A 29 0.65 -8.32 -9.06
N THR A 30 1.97 -8.50 -9.02
CA THR A 30 2.91 -7.66 -9.78
C THR A 30 2.74 -7.84 -11.30
N GLN A 31 2.54 -9.07 -11.76
CA GLN A 31 2.27 -9.34 -13.19
C GLN A 31 0.92 -8.74 -13.61
N GLN A 32 -0.11 -8.89 -12.78
CA GLN A 32 -1.41 -8.29 -13.05
C GLN A 32 -1.35 -6.76 -13.07
N ALA A 33 -0.56 -6.13 -12.17
CA ALA A 33 -0.38 -4.68 -12.13
C ALA A 33 0.24 -4.16 -13.43
N LYS A 34 1.20 -4.90 -14.00
CA LYS A 34 1.76 -4.56 -15.31
C LYS A 34 0.68 -4.56 -16.39
N ASP A 35 -0.18 -5.57 -16.42
CA ASP A 35 -1.23 -5.68 -17.43
C ASP A 35 -2.32 -4.60 -17.27
N THR A 36 -2.67 -4.21 -16.03
CA THR A 36 -3.60 -3.09 -15.80
C THR A 36 -2.99 -1.76 -16.21
N ILE A 37 -1.72 -1.51 -15.91
CA ILE A 37 -0.99 -0.31 -16.36
C ILE A 37 -0.97 -0.23 -17.89
N LEU A 38 -0.64 -1.33 -18.59
CA LEU A 38 -0.62 -1.36 -20.06
C LEU A 38 -1.99 -1.08 -20.68
N ARG A 39 -3.06 -1.44 -19.99
CA ARG A 39 -4.46 -1.19 -20.42
C ARG A 39 -5.01 0.14 -19.93
N LYS A 40 -4.23 0.93 -19.17
CA LYS A 40 -4.68 2.17 -18.51
C LYS A 40 -5.89 1.96 -17.58
N ASP A 41 -5.94 0.79 -16.95
CA ASP A 41 -7.00 0.38 -16.02
C ASP A 41 -6.62 0.77 -14.58
N ALA A 42 -6.92 2.03 -14.21
CA ALA A 42 -6.62 2.55 -12.88
C ALA A 42 -7.44 1.88 -11.78
N GLU A 43 -8.69 1.48 -12.06
CA GLU A 43 -9.54 0.78 -11.10
C GLU A 43 -8.98 -0.61 -10.77
N GLY A 44 -8.63 -1.38 -11.81
CA GLY A 44 -7.98 -2.68 -11.65
C GLY A 44 -6.65 -2.57 -10.93
N LEU A 45 -5.84 -1.54 -11.23
CA LEU A 45 -4.60 -1.28 -10.49
C LEU A 45 -4.88 -1.00 -9.01
N GLY A 46 -5.90 -0.20 -8.69
CA GLY A 46 -6.29 0.09 -7.31
C GLY A 46 -6.68 -1.16 -6.52
N GLN A 47 -7.46 -2.06 -7.13
CA GLN A 47 -7.82 -3.34 -6.52
C GLN A 47 -6.59 -4.20 -6.21
N ILE A 48 -5.62 -4.23 -7.14
CA ILE A 48 -4.36 -4.97 -6.97
C ILE A 48 -3.51 -4.38 -5.84
N LEU A 49 -3.42 -3.04 -5.74
CA LEU A 49 -2.68 -2.38 -4.66
C LEU A 49 -3.26 -2.76 -3.29
N SER A 50 -4.58 -2.75 -3.16
CA SER A 50 -5.26 -3.09 -1.91
C SER A 50 -5.07 -4.56 -1.52
N GLN A 51 -5.12 -5.48 -2.50
CA GLN A 51 -4.81 -6.90 -2.27
C GLN A 51 -3.36 -7.10 -1.85
N ALA A 52 -2.41 -6.40 -2.48
CA ALA A 52 -1.01 -6.45 -2.08
C ALA A 52 -0.81 -5.96 -0.63
N HIS A 53 -1.58 -4.97 -0.19
CA HIS A 53 -1.55 -4.53 1.21
C HIS A 53 -1.97 -5.64 2.18
N LEU A 54 -3.03 -6.40 1.86
CA LEU A 54 -3.49 -7.50 2.70
C LEU A 54 -2.41 -8.57 2.87
N HIS A 55 -1.74 -8.99 1.79
CA HIS A 55 -0.62 -9.94 1.91
C HIS A 55 0.55 -9.38 2.72
N LEU A 56 0.87 -8.07 2.60
CA LEU A 56 1.91 -7.42 3.40
C LEU A 56 1.53 -7.32 4.89
N LYS A 57 0.24 -7.13 5.18
CA LYS A 57 -0.30 -7.16 6.54
C LYS A 57 -0.24 -8.57 7.14
N GLU A 58 -0.68 -9.58 6.40
CA GLU A 58 -0.68 -10.98 6.84
C GLU A 58 0.72 -11.56 7.02
N ILE A 59 1.68 -11.20 6.16
CA ILE A 59 3.09 -11.57 6.35
C ILE A 59 3.76 -10.78 7.49
N GLY A 60 3.08 -9.81 8.09
CA GLY A 60 3.49 -9.15 9.33
C GLY A 60 4.49 -8.01 9.15
N VAL A 61 4.54 -7.38 7.97
CA VAL A 61 5.43 -6.24 7.71
C VAL A 61 4.72 -4.88 7.70
N SER A 62 3.39 -4.86 7.86
CA SER A 62 2.64 -3.61 8.03
C SER A 62 2.71 -3.06 9.46
N SER A 63 2.14 -1.89 9.71
CA SER A 63 2.01 -1.31 11.05
C SER A 63 0.57 -0.82 11.30
N PRO A 64 0.14 -0.69 12.57
CA PRO A 64 -1.19 -0.18 12.89
C PRO A 64 -1.48 1.19 12.27
N GLU A 65 -0.47 2.06 12.18
CA GLU A 65 -0.58 3.38 11.60
C GLU A 65 -0.74 3.33 10.08
N ALA A 66 0.05 2.50 9.40
CA ALA A 66 -0.08 2.30 7.96
C ALA A 66 -1.45 1.71 7.60
N ASP A 67 -1.89 0.70 8.36
CA ASP A 67 -3.22 0.08 8.19
C ASP A 67 -4.34 1.12 8.38
N SER A 68 -4.26 1.93 9.44
CA SER A 68 -5.27 2.96 9.72
C SER A 68 -5.37 4.02 8.62
N LEU A 69 -4.23 4.40 8.02
CA LEU A 69 -4.18 5.35 6.91
C LEU A 69 -4.69 4.72 5.61
N VAL A 70 -4.38 3.45 5.34
CA VAL A 70 -4.91 2.72 4.17
C VAL A 70 -6.43 2.57 4.29
N GLU A 71 -6.94 2.16 5.45
CA GLU A 71 -8.38 2.05 5.71
C GLU A 71 -9.09 3.41 5.54
N MET A 72 -8.49 4.49 6.06
CA MET A 72 -8.99 5.85 5.83
C MET A 72 -9.04 6.16 4.33
N ALA A 73 -7.95 5.93 3.59
CA ALA A 73 -7.91 6.24 2.16
C ALA A 73 -8.99 5.50 1.37
N LEU A 74 -9.18 4.21 1.64
CA LEU A 74 -10.24 3.42 1.02
C LEU A 74 -11.63 3.93 1.39
N SER A 75 -11.86 4.31 2.66
CA SER A 75 -13.14 4.88 3.11
C SER A 75 -13.47 6.23 2.46
N GLN A 76 -12.46 6.96 1.96
CA GLN A 76 -12.61 8.23 1.24
C GLN A 76 -12.65 8.04 -0.30
N GLY A 77 -12.81 6.79 -0.77
CA GLY A 77 -13.01 6.48 -2.17
C GLY A 77 -11.74 6.36 -3.00
N ALA A 78 -10.57 6.16 -2.38
CA ALA A 78 -9.39 5.75 -3.14
C ALA A 78 -9.68 4.48 -3.95
N LEU A 79 -9.23 4.43 -5.20
CA LEU A 79 -9.33 3.24 -6.06
C LEU A 79 -8.56 2.06 -5.44
N GLY A 80 -7.48 2.38 -4.72
CA GLY A 80 -6.76 1.43 -3.89
C GLY A 80 -5.67 2.09 -3.07
N ALA A 81 -5.22 1.43 -2.01
CA ALA A 81 -4.15 1.94 -1.16
C ALA A 81 -3.33 0.81 -0.55
N LYS A 82 -2.05 1.09 -0.28
CA LYS A 82 -1.13 0.16 0.40
C LYS A 82 0.01 0.90 1.10
N MET A 83 0.61 0.24 2.07
CA MET A 83 1.95 0.61 2.55
C MET A 83 2.99 0.56 1.43
N SER A 84 4.05 1.39 1.53
CA SER A 84 5.17 1.41 0.58
C SER A 84 6.51 1.56 1.31
N GLY A 85 7.56 0.93 0.76
CA GLY A 85 8.88 0.86 1.37
C GLY A 85 9.12 -0.43 2.16
N GLY A 86 10.05 -0.37 3.12
CA GLY A 86 10.54 -1.54 3.86
C GLY A 86 9.57 -2.13 4.91
N GLY A 87 8.56 -1.37 5.32
CA GLY A 87 7.56 -1.79 6.30
C GLY A 87 7.86 -1.41 7.75
N LEU A 88 6.93 -1.78 8.64
CA LEU A 88 6.91 -1.42 10.06
C LEU A 88 7.06 0.09 10.28
N GLY A 89 6.29 0.87 9.51
CA GLY A 89 6.32 2.33 9.44
C GLY A 89 6.52 2.83 7.99
N GLY A 90 6.96 4.08 7.84
CA GLY A 90 7.23 4.67 6.53
C GLY A 90 5.99 5.32 5.91
N CYS A 91 5.75 5.03 4.63
CA CYS A 91 4.73 5.71 3.82
C CYS A 91 3.59 4.76 3.44
N ILE A 92 2.44 5.35 3.11
CA ILE A 92 1.41 4.70 2.30
C ILE A 92 1.37 5.36 0.91
N ILE A 93 0.81 4.65 -0.06
CA ILE A 93 0.39 5.20 -1.35
C ILE A 93 -1.09 4.91 -1.53
N ALA A 94 -1.81 5.87 -2.10
CA ALA A 94 -3.22 5.76 -2.43
C ALA A 94 -3.46 6.26 -3.85
N LEU A 95 -4.16 5.47 -4.64
CA LEU A 95 -4.51 5.77 -6.02
C LEU A 95 -5.92 6.37 -6.08
N VAL A 96 -6.08 7.47 -6.79
CA VAL A 96 -7.35 8.21 -6.94
C VAL A 96 -7.57 8.59 -8.40
N ALA A 97 -8.82 8.90 -8.76
CA ALA A 97 -9.20 9.12 -10.15
C ALA A 97 -8.83 10.51 -10.69
N ASN A 98 -8.72 11.51 -9.81
CA ASN A 98 -8.51 12.90 -10.21
C ASN A 98 -7.79 13.72 -9.13
N LEU A 99 -7.33 14.91 -9.52
CA LEU A 99 -6.55 15.82 -8.69
C LEU A 99 -7.34 16.36 -7.49
N ASP A 100 -8.62 16.69 -7.66
CA ASP A 100 -9.46 17.21 -6.57
C ASP A 100 -9.58 16.18 -5.44
N GLN A 101 -9.79 14.91 -5.81
CA GLN A 101 -9.81 13.79 -4.87
C GLN A 101 -8.44 13.58 -4.22
N ALA A 102 -7.34 13.74 -4.95
CA ALA A 102 -5.99 13.63 -4.41
C ALA A 102 -5.71 14.68 -3.33
N GLN A 103 -6.10 15.94 -3.59
CA GLN A 103 -5.94 17.04 -2.65
C GLN A 103 -6.77 16.86 -1.38
N GLU A 104 -8.04 16.47 -1.54
CA GLU A 104 -8.93 16.20 -0.40
C GLU A 104 -8.44 15.02 0.44
N LEU A 105 -8.01 13.93 -0.22
CA LEU A 105 -7.48 12.77 0.47
C LEU A 105 -6.19 13.09 1.23
N ALA A 106 -5.28 13.87 0.63
CA ALA A 106 -4.04 14.30 1.28
C ALA A 106 -4.34 15.04 2.60
N LYS A 107 -5.25 16.02 2.56
CA LYS A 107 -5.68 16.75 3.76
C LYS A 107 -6.23 15.82 4.85
N ARG A 108 -7.09 14.87 4.48
CA ARG A 108 -7.67 13.90 5.44
C ARG A 108 -6.64 12.96 6.04
N LEU A 109 -5.63 12.57 5.26
CA LEU A 109 -4.54 11.75 5.75
C LEU A 109 -3.69 12.52 6.76
N GLU A 110 -3.42 13.80 6.52
CA GLU A 110 -2.71 14.67 7.47
C GLU A 110 -3.50 14.85 8.77
N GLU A 111 -4.80 15.14 8.68
CA GLU A 111 -5.71 15.21 9.83
C GLU A 111 -5.75 13.90 10.63
N LYS A 112 -5.61 12.75 9.95
CA LYS A 112 -5.56 11.42 10.56
C LYS A 112 -4.21 11.09 11.21
N GLY A 113 -3.15 11.84 10.90
CA GLY A 113 -1.82 11.69 11.49
C GLY A 113 -0.68 11.42 10.51
N ALA A 114 -0.90 11.50 9.19
CA ALA A 114 0.19 11.52 8.23
C ALA A 114 1.05 12.78 8.43
N VAL A 115 2.36 12.61 8.54
CA VAL A 115 3.28 13.74 8.86
C VAL A 115 3.48 14.66 7.65
N GLN A 116 3.47 14.08 6.44
CA GLN A 116 3.64 14.78 5.18
C GLN A 116 2.87 14.03 4.08
N THR A 117 2.43 14.76 3.07
CA THR A 117 1.83 14.21 1.86
C THR A 117 2.49 14.76 0.60
N TRP A 118 2.41 13.99 -0.48
CA TRP A 118 2.88 14.36 -1.82
C TRP A 118 1.94 13.77 -2.86
N ILE A 119 1.60 14.55 -3.88
CA ILE A 119 0.73 14.12 -4.99
C ILE A 119 1.59 13.99 -6.24
N GLU A 120 1.61 12.80 -6.82
CA GLU A 120 2.34 12.49 -8.05
C GLU A 120 1.35 12.21 -9.19
N SER A 121 1.62 12.74 -10.38
CA SER A 121 0.86 12.41 -11.58
C SER A 121 1.38 11.10 -12.20
N LEU A 122 0.47 10.24 -12.66
CA LEU A 122 0.78 8.89 -13.17
C LEU A 122 0.58 8.79 -14.68
#